data_AF-W4ANV5-F1
#
_entry.id   AF-W4ANV5-F1
#
_cell.length_a   1.000
_cell.length_b   1.000
_cell.length_c   1.000
_cell.angle_alpha   90.00
_cell.angle_beta   90.00
_cell.angle_gamma   90.00
#
_symmetry.space_group_name_H-M   'P 1'
#
loop_
_entity.id
_entity.type
_entity.pdbx_description
1 polymer ?
#
loop_
_entity_poly.entity_id
_entity_poly.type
_entity_poly.pdbx_seq_one_letter_code
_entity_poly.pdbx_strand_id
1 'polypeptide(L)'
;MHPQFEVLDWRGVSYFCNFAFITSHLKLIIEIKGLDTYASGMDRQTFCNELNRETFLSAMGYQVISFAYEDVANRPEICIMLLRIVISRYHAATSSVGVTTGYGA
;
A
#
# COMPACT_ATOMS: atom_id res chain seq x y z
N MET A 1 10.08 -6.83 4.45
CA MET A 1 8.93 -6.02 4.88
C MET A 1 9.39 -5.23 6.08
N HIS A 2 9.25 -3.91 6.03
CA HIS A 2 9.74 -3.01 7.08
C HIS A 2 8.53 -2.49 7.87
N PRO A 3 8.40 -2.80 9.17
CA PRO A 3 7.41 -2.15 10.02
C PRO A 3 7.86 -0.71 10.29
N GLN A 4 6.91 0.24 10.39
CA GLN A 4 7.18 1.66 10.67
C GLN A 4 8.22 2.26 9.71
N PHE A 5 7.94 2.19 8.41
CA PHE A 5 8.84 2.70 7.39
C PHE A 5 8.63 4.20 7.16
N GLU A 6 9.72 4.98 7.22
CA GLU A 6 9.67 6.43 7.08
C GLU A 6 9.52 6.84 5.61
N VAL A 7 8.54 7.71 5.35
CA VAL A 7 8.30 8.38 4.07
C VAL A 7 8.06 9.86 4.31
N LEU A 8 8.26 10.69 3.27
CA LEU A 8 7.86 12.09 3.31
C LEU A 8 6.42 12.25 2.82
N ASP A 9 5.69 13.20 3.39
CA ASP A 9 4.41 13.68 2.85
C ASP A 9 4.60 14.81 1.81
N TRP A 10 3.50 15.33 1.27
CA TRP A 10 3.52 16.40 0.27
C TRP A 10 4.06 17.75 0.80
N ARG A 11 4.26 17.88 2.12
CA ARG A 11 4.81 19.06 2.79
C ARG A 11 6.28 18.86 3.15
N GLY A 12 6.86 17.70 2.85
CA GLY A 12 8.22 17.33 3.25
C GLY A 12 8.34 16.93 4.72
N VAL A 13 7.23 16.59 5.37
CA VAL A 13 7.20 16.11 6.76
C VAL A 13 7.30 14.59 6.77
N SER A 14 8.13 14.06 7.67
CA SER A 14 8.25 12.61 7.87
C SER A 14 6.97 11.99 8.41
N TYR A 15 6.63 10.83 7.88
CA TYR A 15 5.51 9.99 8.26
C TYR A 15 5.95 8.52 8.28
N PHE A 16 5.43 7.74 9.23
CA PHE A 16 5.76 6.32 9.36
C PHE A 16 4.57 5.47 8.96
N CYS A 17 4.68 4.75 7.84
CA CYS A 17 3.65 3.81 7.43
C CYS A 17 3.70 2.52 8.26
N ASN A 18 2.56 1.84 8.43
CA ASN A 18 2.53 0.62 9.23
C ASN A 18 3.48 -0.45 8.65
N PHE A 19 3.42 -0.67 7.33
CA PHE A 19 4.32 -1.56 6.64
C PHE A 19 4.69 -1.09 5.24
N ALA A 20 5.96 -1.32 4.86
CA ALA A 20 6.43 -1.17 3.49
C ALA A 20 7.04 -2.48 2.96
N PHE A 21 6.74 -2.76 1.70
CA PHE A 21 7.40 -3.78 0.89
C PHE A 21 7.96 -3.13 -0.38
N ILE A 22 9.27 -2.96 -0.42
CA ILE A 22 9.97 -2.25 -1.49
C ILE A 22 10.93 -3.22 -2.17
N THR A 23 10.81 -3.32 -3.49
CA THR A 23 11.73 -4.01 -4.39
C THR A 23 12.10 -3.06 -5.53
N SER A 24 12.96 -3.49 -6.45
CA SER A 24 13.29 -2.72 -7.65
C SER A 24 12.09 -2.49 -8.59
N HIS A 25 11.04 -3.31 -8.50
CA HIS A 25 9.89 -3.28 -9.42
C HIS A 25 8.56 -2.93 -8.73
N LEU A 26 8.53 -2.90 -7.40
CA LEU A 26 7.31 -2.67 -6.63
C LEU A 26 7.63 -1.87 -5.37
N LYS A 27 6.90 -0.76 -5.17
CA LYS A 27 6.86 -0.04 -3.90
C LYS A 27 5.44 -0.16 -3.34
N LEU A 28 5.25 -1.03 -2.36
CA LEU A 28 3.95 -1.27 -1.74
C LEU A 28 3.95 -0.72 -0.31
N ILE A 29 2.93 0.07 0.03
CA ILE A 29 2.66 0.55 1.38
C ILE A 29 1.33 -0.05 1.83
N ILE A 30 1.30 -0.57 3.06
CA ILE A 30 0.08 -1.08 3.70
C ILE A 30 -0.17 -0.25 4.96
N GLU A 31 -1.35 0.35 5.03
CA GLU A 31 -1.83 1.15 6.18
C GLU A 31 -3.02 0.46 6.85
N ILE A 32 -3.07 0.53 8.18
CA ILE A 32 -4.19 0.11 9.02
C ILE A 32 -4.74 1.37 9.67
N LYS A 33 -5.99 1.70 9.36
CA LYS A 33 -6.64 2.93 9.79
C LYS A 33 -7.65 2.67 10.91
N GLY A 34 -7.47 3.34 12.04
CA GLY A 34 -8.48 3.38 13.11
C GLY A 34 -9.54 4.45 12.85
N LEU A 35 -10.74 4.26 13.40
CA LEU A 35 -11.75 5.31 13.49
C LEU A 35 -11.74 5.85 14.93
N ASP A 36 -11.20 7.05 15.15
CA ASP A 36 -11.30 7.69 16.45
C ASP A 36 -12.67 8.36 16.58
N THR A 37 -13.55 7.76 17.39
CA THR A 37 -14.96 8.17 17.55
C THR A 37 -15.14 9.48 18.35
N TYR A 38 -14.06 10.08 18.84
CA TYR A 38 -14.08 11.33 19.60
C TYR A 38 -13.48 12.48 18.79
N ALA A 39 -14.24 13.14 17.89
CA ALA A 39 -13.80 14.46 17.45
C ALA A 39 -14.86 15.36 16.79
N SER A 40 -15.04 16.53 17.42
CA SER A 40 -15.45 17.74 16.75
C SER A 40 -14.27 18.30 15.92
N GLY A 41 -14.35 18.25 14.60
CA GLY A 41 -13.55 19.04 13.66
C GLY A 41 -12.06 18.66 13.46
N MET A 42 -11.34 18.29 14.53
CA MET A 42 -9.92 17.91 14.45
C MET A 42 -9.71 16.66 13.60
N ASP A 43 -10.60 15.67 13.74
CA ASP A 43 -10.57 14.43 12.95
C ASP A 43 -10.81 14.66 11.45
N ARG A 44 -11.58 15.70 11.07
CA ARG A 44 -11.75 16.05 9.65
C ARG A 44 -10.45 16.48 9.00
N GLN A 45 -9.63 17.27 9.70
CA GLN A 45 -8.33 17.69 9.17
C GLN A 45 -7.38 16.50 9.10
N THR A 46 -7.39 15.60 10.09
CA THR A 46 -6.62 14.35 10.08
C THR A 46 -7.00 13.49 8.87
N PHE A 47 -8.30 13.28 8.66
CA PHE A 47 -8.82 12.55 7.51
C PHE A 47 -8.41 13.17 6.16
N CYS A 48 -8.56 14.50 6.00
CA CYS A 48 -8.10 15.20 4.81
C CYS A 48 -6.59 15.01 4.59
N ASN A 49 -5.80 15.11 5.66
CA ASN A 49 -4.36 14.93 5.59
C ASN A 49 -3.98 13.49 5.22
N GLU A 50 -4.70 12.48 5.71
CA GLU A 50 -4.49 11.09 5.30
C GLU A 50 -4.75 10.90 3.80
N LEU A 51 -5.88 11.39 3.28
CA LEU A 51 -6.20 11.26 1.86
C LEU A 51 -5.18 11.97 0.96
N ASN A 52 -4.73 13.15 1.37
CA ASN A 52 -3.68 13.87 0.65
C ASN A 52 -2.35 13.08 0.65
N ARG A 53 -2.04 12.40 1.77
CA ARG A 53 -0.84 11.56 1.89
C ARG A 53 -0.90 10.36 0.96
N GLU A 54 -2.02 9.64 0.95
CA GLU A 54 -2.21 8.50 0.05
C GLU A 54 -2.09 8.91 -1.42
N THR A 55 -2.69 10.05 -1.76
CA THR A 55 -2.62 10.63 -3.10
C THR A 55 -1.18 10.98 -3.48
N PHE A 56 -0.44 11.62 -2.56
CA PHE A 56 0.96 11.97 -2.76
C PHE A 56 1.85 10.74 -2.94
N LEU A 57 1.72 9.74 -2.05
CA LEU A 57 2.48 8.49 -2.13
C LEU A 57 2.19 7.75 -3.44
N SER A 58 0.93 7.74 -3.88
CA SER A 58 0.53 7.20 -5.18
C SER A 58 1.23 7.93 -6.34
N ALA A 59 1.29 9.26 -6.29
CA ALA A 59 2.02 10.07 -7.28
C ALA A 59 3.54 9.80 -7.27
N MET A 60 4.11 9.41 -6.12
CA MET A 60 5.53 9.02 -5.99
C MET A 60 5.82 7.57 -6.42
N GLY A 61 4.81 6.88 -6.97
CA GLY A 61 4.94 5.52 -7.48
C GLY A 61 4.77 4.42 -6.43
N TYR A 62 4.26 4.74 -5.24
CA TYR A 62 3.85 3.74 -4.27
C TYR A 62 2.45 3.22 -4.60
N GLN A 63 2.25 1.91 -4.58
CA GLN A 63 0.93 1.33 -4.45
C GLN A 63 0.55 1.39 -2.96
N VAL A 64 -0.48 2.15 -2.60
CA VAL A 64 -0.99 2.21 -1.22
C VAL A 64 -2.20 1.30 -1.09
N ILE A 65 -2.23 0.47 -0.05
CA ILE A 65 -3.38 -0.36 0.34
C ILE A 65 -3.76 0.01 1.78
N SER A 66 -4.97 0.48 1.98
CA SER A 66 -5.48 0.86 3.30
C SER A 66 -6.56 -0.13 3.75
N PHE A 67 -6.41 -0.66 4.97
CA PHE A 67 -7.42 -1.48 5.64
C PHE A 67 -7.95 -0.76 6.87
N ALA A 68 -9.24 -0.92 7.18
CA ALA A 68 -9.78 -0.47 8.45
C ALA A 68 -9.31 -1.40 9.59
N TYR A 69 -9.00 -0.84 10.75
CA TYR A 69 -8.63 -1.60 11.94
C TYR A 69 -9.71 -2.61 12.31
N GLU A 70 -10.98 -2.20 12.27
CA GLU A 70 -12.13 -3.08 12.54
C GLU A 70 -12.17 -4.30 11.62
N ASP A 71 -11.76 -4.15 10.35
CA ASP A 71 -11.71 -5.27 9.41
C ASP A 71 -10.55 -6.19 9.70
N VAL A 72 -9.38 -5.64 10.01
CA VAL A 72 -8.21 -6.45 10.40
C VAL A 72 -8.48 -7.22 11.69
N ALA A 73 -9.16 -6.60 12.66
CA ALA A 73 -9.43 -7.18 13.97
C ALA A 73 -10.55 -8.22 13.93
N ASN A 74 -11.64 -7.95 13.22
CA ASN A 74 -12.86 -8.75 13.30
C ASN A 74 -13.13 -9.60 12.05
N ARG A 75 -12.54 -9.27 10.89
CA ARG A 75 -12.77 -9.93 9.59
C ARG A 75 -11.46 -10.12 8.78
N PRO A 76 -10.38 -10.62 9.40
CA PRO A 76 -9.05 -10.66 8.77
C PRO A 76 -9.02 -11.43 7.45
N GLU A 77 -9.87 -12.44 7.28
CA GLU A 77 -9.99 -13.22 6.05
C GLU A 77 -10.34 -12.36 4.83
N ILE A 78 -11.15 -11.30 4.98
CA ILE A 78 -11.46 -10.37 3.90
C ILE A 78 -10.21 -9.55 3.54
N CYS A 79 -9.51 -9.01 4.53
CA CYS A 79 -8.28 -8.25 4.32
C CYS A 79 -7.21 -9.10 3.61
N ILE A 80 -7.02 -10.35 4.04
CA ILE A 80 -6.07 -11.29 3.44
C ILE A 80 -6.46 -11.59 1.99
N MET A 81 -7.74 -11.84 1.71
CA MET A 81 -8.23 -12.11 0.36
C MET A 81 -8.01 -10.91 -0.57
N LEU A 82 -8.36 -9.70 -0.13
CA LEU A 82 -8.13 -8.47 -0.90
C LEU A 82 -6.64 -8.22 -1.14
N LEU A 83 -5.80 -8.39 -0.12
CA LEU A 83 -4.35 -8.26 -0.24
C LEU A 83 -3.78 -9.25 -1.27
N ARG A 84 -4.24 -10.50 -1.26
CA ARG A 84 -3.85 -11.52 -2.24
C ARG A 84 -4.24 -11.13 -3.67
N ILE A 85 -5.43 -10.56 -3.87
CA ILE A 85 -5.88 -10.08 -5.19
C ILE A 85 -4.93 -8.98 -5.70
N VAL A 86 -4.58 -8.01 -4.84
CA VAL A 86 -3.66 -6.94 -5.22
C VAL A 86 -2.27 -7.47 -5.54
N ILE A 87 -1.71 -8.32 -4.68
CA ILE A 87 -0.36 -8.90 -4.86
C ILE A 87 -0.29 -9.76 -6.12
N SER A 88 -1.35 -10.52 -6.46
CA SER A 88 -1.39 -11.37 -7.65
C SER A 88 -1.12 -10.61 -8.95
N ARG A 89 -1.48 -9.33 -9.02
CA ARG A 89 -1.21 -8.47 -10.19
C ARG A 89 0.27 -8.29 -10.48
N TYR A 90 1.10 -8.35 -9.45
CA TYR A 90 2.55 -8.17 -9.56
C TYR A 90 3.29 -9.48 -9.82
N HIS A 91 2.69 -10.64 -9.51
CA HIS A 91 3.25 -11.94 -9.88
C HIS A 91 3.05 -12.29 -11.37
N ALA A 92 1.93 -11.90 -11.96
CA ALA A 92 1.63 -12.19 -13.37
C ALA A 92 2.56 -11.46 -14.35
N ALA A 93 3.13 -10.31 -13.95
CA ALA A 93 4.01 -9.49 -14.79
C ALA A 93 5.41 -10.09 -15.02
N THR A 94 5.82 -11.12 -14.27
CA THR A 94 7.16 -11.74 -14.38
C THR A 94 7.21 -12.93 -15.35
N SER A 95 6.08 -13.32 -15.95
CA SER A 95 5.96 -14.51 -16.81
C SER A 95 6.01 -14.17 -18.30
N SER A 96 7.11 -13.58 -18.78
CA SER A 96 7.45 -13.59 -20.22
C SER A 96 8.71 -14.43 -20.44
N VAL A 97 8.53 -15.75 -20.42
CA VAL A 97 9.58 -16.68 -20.84
C VAL A 97 9.77 -16.54 -22.35
N GLY A 98 10.94 -16.05 -22.76
CA GLY A 98 11.32 -15.94 -24.16
C GLY A 98 11.32 -17.31 -24.83
N VAL A 99 10.43 -17.48 -25.81
CA VAL A 99 10.52 -18.60 -26.75
C VAL A 99 11.61 -18.23 -27.76
N THR A 100 12.85 -18.62 -27.46
CA THR A 100 13.90 -18.79 -28.46
C THR A 100 14.02 -20.27 -28.75
N THR A 101 13.28 -20.75 -29.74
CA THR A 101 13.66 -21.97 -30.46
C THR A 101 14.08 -21.56 -31.86
N GLY A 102 15.34 -21.15 -31.95
CA GLY A 102 16.09 -21.29 -33.20
C GLY A 102 16.32 -22.78 -33.43
N TYR A 103 15.77 -23.31 -34.50
CA TYR A 103 16.32 -24.48 -35.18
C TYR A 103 16.83 -23.98 -36.53
N GLY A 104 18.14 -23.78 -36.59
CA GLY A 104 18.89 -23.84 -37.84
C GLY A 104 19.47 -25.25 -37.97
N ALA A 105 19.18 -25.90 -39.09
CA ALA A 105 20.03 -26.77 -39.90
C ALA A 105 19.15 -27.40 -41.00
#